data_AF-G4T839-F1
#
_entry.id   AF-G4T839-F1
#
_cell.length_a   1.000
_cell.length_b   1.000
_cell.length_c   1.000
_cell.angle_alpha   90.00
_cell.angle_beta   90.00
_cell.angle_gamma   90.00
#
_symmetry.space_group_name_H-M   'P 1'
#
loop_
_entity.id
_entity.type
_entity.pdbx_description
1 polymer ?
#
loop_
_entity_poly.entity_id
_entity_poly.type
_entity_poly.pdbx_seq_one_letter_code
_entity_poly.pdbx_strand_id
1 'polypeptide(L)' 'MPQILPEHPTVAQANTMIYGTACFFVFGAWALAGGPLTGISFIDVILNDSHYKYLIFLGIPLTAYFVIANWVGWQYYRLS' A
#
# COMPACT_ATOMS: atom_id res chain seq x y z
N MET A 1 27.13 -7.47 -14.69
CA MET A 1 26.17 -7.75 -13.60
C MET A 1 25.18 -8.78 -14.11
N PRO A 2 24.92 -9.88 -13.39
CA PRO A 2 23.86 -10.81 -13.80
C PRO A 2 22.51 -10.09 -13.73
N GLN A 3 21.72 -10.22 -14.79
CA GLN A 3 20.40 -9.60 -14.89
C GLN A 3 19.42 -10.39 -14.01
N ILE A 4 19.17 -9.87 -12.80
CA ILE A 4 18.33 -10.51 -11.76
C ILE A 4 16.83 -10.31 -12.03
N LEU A 5 16.45 -9.40 -12.93
CA LEU A 5 15.05 -9.04 -13.20
C LEU A 5 14.71 -9.16 -14.70
N PRO A 6 13.50 -9.65 -15.05
CA PRO A 6 13.06 -9.73 -16.44
C PRO A 6 12.97 -8.33 -17.08
N GLU A 7 13.31 -8.22 -18.36
CA GLU A 7 13.35 -6.95 -19.13
C GLU A 7 11.99 -6.23 -19.19
N HIS A 8 10.90 -6.99 -19.10
CA HIS A 8 9.54 -6.49 -19.08
C HIS A 8 8.73 -7.18 -17.98
N PRO A 9 7.91 -6.43 -17.23
CA PRO A 9 6.98 -7.02 -16.26
C PRO A 9 5.99 -7.93 -16.99
N THR A 10 5.77 -9.12 -16.43
CA THR A 10 4.81 -10.06 -16.98
C THR A 10 3.37 -9.56 -16.76
N VAL A 11 2.44 -9.98 -17.61
CA VAL A 11 1.01 -9.64 -17.46
C VAL A 11 0.47 -10.04 -16.07
N ALA A 12 0.94 -11.17 -15.53
CA ALA A 12 0.56 -11.61 -14.19
C ALA A 12 1.04 -10.62 -13.09
N GLN A 13 2.26 -10.10 -13.20
CA GLN A 13 2.78 -9.10 -12.26
C GLN A 13 2.01 -7.78 -12.37
N ALA A 14 1.72 -7.33 -13.59
CA ALA A 14 0.91 -6.13 -13.83
C ALA A 14 -0.50 -6.28 -13.23
N ASN A 15 -1.17 -7.40 -13.50
CA ASN A 15 -2.49 -7.70 -12.96
C ASN A 15 -2.49 -7.77 -11.42
N THR A 16 -1.48 -8.40 -10.83
CA THR A 16 -1.34 -8.48 -9.37
C THR A 16 -1.24 -7.10 -8.74
N MET A 17 -0.47 -6.19 -9.36
CA MET A 17 -0.35 -4.82 -8.88
C MET A 17 -1.67 -4.07 -9.01
N ILE A 18 -2.34 -4.16 -10.16
CA ILE A 18 -3.62 -3.48 -10.41
C ILE A 18 -4.70 -3.96 -9.43
N TYR A 19 -4.90 -5.27 -9.31
CA TYR A 19 -5.91 -5.81 -8.41
C TYR A 19 -5.56 -5.57 -6.94
N GLY A 20 -4.29 -5.68 -6.55
CA GLY A 20 -3.84 -5.36 -5.19
C GLY A 20 -4.11 -3.91 -4.81
N THR A 21 -3.77 -2.98 -5.70
CA THR A 21 -4.02 -1.54 -5.50
C THR A 21 -5.52 -1.24 -5.46
N ALA A 22 -6.32 -1.80 -6.38
CA ALA A 22 -7.77 -1.60 -6.40
C ALA A 22 -8.41 -2.11 -5.10
N CYS A 23 -8.06 -3.32 -4.66
CA CYS A 23 -8.53 -3.88 -3.38
C CYS A 23 -8.16 -2.95 -2.22
N PHE A 24 -6.90 -2.51 -2.14
CA PHE A 24 -6.44 -1.62 -1.08
C PHE A 24 -7.27 -0.34 -0.98
N PHE A 25 -7.53 0.34 -2.11
CA PHE A 25 -8.34 1.54 -2.13
C PHE A 25 -9.81 1.28 -1.82
N VAL A 26 -10.39 0.18 -2.31
CA VAL A 26 -11.78 -0.19 -2.02
C VAL A 26 -11.97 -0.49 -0.53
N PHE A 27 -11.11 -1.33 0.05
CA PHE A 27 -11.16 -1.64 1.48
C PHE A 27 -10.90 -0.41 2.35
N GLY A 28 -9.95 0.43 1.93
CA GLY A 28 -9.68 1.70 2.61
C GLY A 28 -10.86 2.66 2.57
N ALA A 29 -11.48 2.85 1.41
CA ALA A 29 -12.67 3.69 1.27
C ALA A 29 -13.85 3.18 2.11
N TRP A 30 -14.09 1.86 2.10
CA TRP A 30 -15.14 1.24 2.92
C TRP A 30 -14.91 1.43 4.42
N ALA A 31 -13.68 1.22 4.90
CA ALA A 31 -13.33 1.42 6.30
C ALA A 31 -13.42 2.90 6.71
N LEU A 32 -12.95 3.81 5.85
CA LEU A 32 -13.07 5.26 6.07
C LEU A 32 -14.53 5.72 6.13
N ALA A 33 -15.38 5.20 5.26
CA ALA A 33 -16.83 5.47 5.26
C ALA A 33 -17.56 4.95 6.52
N GLY A 34 -16.90 4.14 7.35
CA GLY A 34 -17.51 3.57 8.56
C GLY A 34 -18.48 2.45 8.23
N GLY A 35 -18.05 1.50 7.38
CA GLY A 35 -18.81 0.31 7.05
C GLY A 35 -19.30 -0.48 8.29
N PRO A 36 -20.30 -1.37 8.11
CA PRO A 36 -20.87 -2.13 9.21
C PRO A 36 -19.82 -3.02 9.88
N LEU A 37 -20.01 -3.29 11.18
CA LEU A 37 -19.21 -4.25 11.92
C LEU A 37 -19.34 -5.64 11.27
N THR A 38 -18.20 -6.30 11.13
CA THR A 38 -18.07 -7.57 10.41
C THR A 38 -18.07 -8.78 11.34
N GLY A 39 -17.93 -8.55 12.66
CA GLY A 39 -17.73 -9.60 13.66
C GLY A 39 -16.28 -10.10 13.73
N ILE A 40 -15.40 -9.60 12.86
CA ILE A 40 -13.97 -9.92 12.86
C ILE A 40 -13.28 -8.90 13.76
N SER A 41 -12.82 -9.34 14.93
CA SER A 41 -12.27 -8.47 15.98
C SER A 41 -11.24 -7.45 15.46
N PHE A 42 -10.32 -7.86 14.58
CA PHE A 42 -9.30 -6.96 14.04
C PHE A 42 -9.89 -5.84 13.16
N ILE A 43 -10.85 -6.17 12.29
CA ILE A 43 -11.49 -5.20 11.39
C ILE A 43 -12.40 -4.26 12.20
N ASP A 44 -13.12 -4.81 13.17
CA ASP A 44 -14.04 -4.07 14.00
C ASP A 44 -13.33 -3.08 14.94
N VAL A 45 -12.10 -3.39 15.38
CA VAL A 45 -11.24 -2.44 16.11
C VAL A 45 -10.88 -1.24 15.24
N ILE A 46 -10.53 -1.45 13.97
CA ILE A 46 -10.20 -0.38 13.03
C ILE A 46 -11.43 0.50 12.74
N LEU A 47 -12.61 -0.11 12.63
CA LEU A 47 -13.87 0.61 12.38
C LEU A 47 -14.34 1.44 13.57
N ASN A 48 -14.13 0.95 14.80
CA ASN A 48 -14.51 1.66 16.03
C ASN A 48 -13.48 2.71 16.50
N ASP A 49 -12.26 2.68 15.97
CA ASP A 49 -11.27 3.71 16.28
C ASP A 49 -11.72 5.06 15.72
N SER A 50 -11.99 6.02 16.62
CA SER A 50 -12.42 7.38 16.27
C SER A 50 -11.26 8.38 16.22
N HIS A 51 -10.11 8.05 16.78
CA HIS A 51 -8.97 8.96 16.93
C HIS A 51 -7.90 8.76 15.85
N TYR A 52 -7.60 7.51 15.49
CA TYR A 52 -6.56 7.15 14.52
C TYR A 52 -7.09 6.54 13.23
N LYS A 53 -8.42 6.60 13.01
CA LYS A 53 -9.10 6.05 11.83
C LYS A 53 -8.41 6.37 10.51
N TYR A 54 -7.95 7.62 10.36
CA TYR A 54 -7.31 8.11 9.13
C TYR A 54 -5.81 7.85 9.08
N LEU A 55 -5.16 7.66 10.24
CA LEU A 55 -3.70 7.56 10.35
C LEU A 55 -3.18 6.27 9.74
N ILE A 56 -3.90 5.15 9.87
CA ILE A 56 -3.52 3.87 9.24
C ILE A 56 -3.62 3.98 7.70
N PHE A 57 -4.73 4.51 7.19
CA PHE A 57 -4.94 4.65 5.75
C PHE A 57 -4.01 5.67 5.11
N LEU A 58 -3.67 6.75 5.82
CA LEU A 58 -2.69 7.73 5.37
C LEU A 58 -1.25 7.23 5.55
N GLY A 59 -1.00 6.40 6.57
CA GLY A 59 0.30 5.86 6.90
C GLY A 59 0.86 4.96 5.82
N ILE A 60 0.02 4.16 5.16
CA ILE A 60 0.46 3.25 4.10
C ILE A 60 1.04 3.99 2.87
N PRO A 61 0.33 4.92 2.21
CA PRO A 61 0.92 5.67 1.10
C PRO A 61 2.08 6.56 1.54
N LEU A 62 2.03 7.13 2.76
CA LEU A 62 3.11 7.98 3.27
C LEU A 62 4.41 7.20 3.50
N THR A 63 4.33 6.04 4.15
CA THR A 63 5.50 5.19 4.42
C THR A 63 6.04 4.55 3.14
N ALA A 64 5.15 4.09 2.24
CA ALA A 64 5.54 3.57 0.93
C ALA A 64 6.29 4.64 0.12
N TYR A 65 5.77 5.87 0.08
CA TYR A 65 6.43 6.99 -0.59
C TYR A 65 7.81 7.26 0.01
N PHE A 66 7.93 7.27 1.34
CA PHE A 66 9.20 7.49 2.03
C PHE A 66 10.25 6.44 1.64
N VAL A 67 9.87 5.15 1.63
CA VAL A 67 10.77 4.05 1.25
C VAL A 67 11.19 4.16 -0.21
N ILE A 68 10.25 4.45 -1.13
CA ILE A 68 10.53 4.61 -2.56
C ILE A 68 11.48 5.79 -2.78
N ALA A 69 11.19 6.95 -2.19
CA ALA A 69 12.03 8.13 -2.32
C ALA A 69 13.45 7.90 -1.78
N ASN A 70 13.58 7.21 -0.64
CA ASN A 70 14.87 6.89 -0.06
C ASN A 70 15.66 5.90 -0.93
N TRP A 71 14.98 4.86 -1.42
CA TRP A 71 15.58 3.89 -2.34
C TRP A 71 16.07 4.56 -3.62
N VAL A 72 15.22 5.36 -4.27
CA VAL A 72 15.55 6.06 -5.51
C VAL A 72 16.69 7.07 -5.29
N GLY A 73 16.64 7.84 -4.20
CA GLY A 73 17.71 8.78 -3.84
C GLY A 73 19.06 8.09 -3.64
N TRP A 74 19.06 6.90 -3.02
CA TRP A 74 20.26 6.09 -2.85
C TRP A 74 20.83 5.56 -4.18
N GLN A 75 20.00 5.31 -5.19
CA GLN A 75 20.50 4.97 -6.53
C GLN A 75 21.23 6.16 -7.16
N TYR A 76 20.67 7.37 -7.06
CA TYR A 76 21.31 8.58 -7.59
C TYR A 76 22.63 8.90 -6.90
N TYR A 77 22.70 8.78 -5.57
CA TYR A 77 23.94 9.02 -4.81
C TYR A 77 25.07 8.04 -5.18
N ARG A 78 24.74 6.79 -5.53
CA ARG A 78 25.75 5.79 -5.93
C ARG A 78 26.21 5.92 -7.39
N LEU A 79 25.39 6.56 -8.23
CA LEU A 79 25.66 6.75 -9.65
C LEU A 79 26.30 8.12 -9.95
N SER A 80 26.38 9.01 -8.97
CA SER A 80 27.09 10.31 -9.00
C SER A 80 28.51 10.19 -8.46
#